data_AF-A0A3N5LDP6-F1
#
_entry.id   AF-A0A3N5LDP6-F1
#
_cell.length_a   1.000
_cell.length_b   1.000
_cell.length_c   1.000
_cell.angle_alpha   90.00
_cell.angle_beta   90.00
_cell.angle_gamma   90.00
#
_symmetry.space_group_name_H-M   'P 1'
#
loop_
_entity.id
_entity.type
_entity.pdbx_description
1 polymer ?
#
loop_
_entity_poly.entity_id
_entity_poly.type
_entity_poly.pdbx_seq_one_letter_code
_entity_poly.pdbx_strand_id
1 'polypeptide(L)'
;KMYEPTPNQLFLNNGDGTFKDVSVASGFRAHPGKGMGGVTADFDLDGDMDVFVTNDKLFNFFFKNDGNGKFAETGIEMNLALREDGVFISGMGADFRDLDNDGYPDIGVVALDQETFPIYKNTGKGDFDEVTAESRMTVLSLSMAGYSPTIADFDNDGRKDIFVTRGHVQSLRAAQRAVIKQPNTVFHNLGGMKFAALTGEAGLEASPPSRHRGSAIGDLNGDGRLDAVVSAISAPAEIWLNQSPDAGHWLEIRLQGTKSNRDGIGARVKIVSKSGTQYDHMSTSAGYASSSARPLHFGLGTDTQVEQLEIRWPSGVLTELRDVACDQILTLKEPADSAIGPIDPNRSYSFFGEGGEGFALGISRASSSALSFISRTLSNSFRAASVLPIAR
;
A
#
# COMPACT_ATOMS: atom_id res chain seq x y z
N LYS A 1 18.32 -7.69 25.83
CA LYS A 1 19.13 -7.41 24.63
C LYS A 1 18.52 -6.16 24.00
N MET A 2 19.15 -5.00 24.20
CA MET A 2 18.83 -3.80 23.42
C MET A 2 19.98 -3.66 22.42
N TYR A 3 19.65 -3.56 21.15
CA TYR A 3 20.61 -3.20 20.10
C TYR A 3 20.68 -1.67 20.02
N GLU A 4 21.82 -1.13 19.60
CA GLU A 4 21.99 0.33 19.51
C GLU A 4 21.22 0.90 18.30
N PRO A 5 20.69 2.14 18.41
CA PRO A 5 20.14 2.85 17.26
C PRO A 5 21.19 3.01 16.15
N THR A 6 20.75 2.87 14.90
CA THR A 6 21.58 3.06 13.70
C THR A 6 20.99 4.14 12.81
N PRO A 7 21.82 4.93 12.11
CA PRO A 7 21.33 5.94 11.18
C PRO A 7 20.66 5.31 9.96
N ASN A 8 19.59 5.95 9.48
CA ASN A 8 18.98 5.64 8.20
C ASN A 8 19.96 5.92 7.04
N GLN A 9 19.74 5.26 5.91
CA GLN A 9 20.56 5.44 4.71
C GLN A 9 19.67 5.71 3.50
N LEU A 10 20.09 6.67 2.68
CA LEU A 10 19.44 7.00 1.41
C LEU A 10 20.48 6.93 0.29
N PHE A 11 20.14 6.17 -0.75
CA PHE A 11 20.98 5.93 -1.90
C PHE A 11 20.29 6.46 -3.16
N LEU A 12 20.91 7.44 -3.82
CA LEU A 12 20.44 7.98 -5.09
C LEU A 12 20.87 7.08 -6.23
N ASN A 13 19.91 6.61 -7.03
CA ASN A 13 20.17 5.84 -8.24
C ASN A 13 20.75 6.75 -9.34
N ASN A 14 21.93 6.44 -9.85
CA ASN A 14 22.59 7.23 -10.90
C ASN A 14 22.10 6.88 -12.33
N GLY A 15 21.23 5.87 -12.48
CA GLY A 15 20.68 5.43 -13.77
C GLY A 15 21.58 4.47 -14.57
N ASP A 16 22.77 4.16 -14.06
CA ASP A 16 23.77 3.29 -14.70
C ASP A 16 24.02 1.98 -13.94
N GLY A 17 23.14 1.65 -12.99
CA GLY A 17 23.27 0.50 -12.09
C GLY A 17 24.14 0.77 -10.85
N THR A 18 24.64 2.00 -10.68
CA THR A 18 25.34 2.43 -9.46
C THR A 18 24.47 3.34 -8.59
N PHE A 19 24.86 3.47 -7.32
CA PHE A 19 24.17 4.31 -6.35
C PHE A 19 25.15 5.22 -5.62
N LYS A 20 24.71 6.45 -5.37
CA LYS A 20 25.42 7.43 -4.55
C LYS A 20 24.79 7.48 -3.16
N ASP A 21 25.58 7.26 -2.10
CA ASP A 21 25.13 7.53 -0.74
C ASP A 21 24.92 9.04 -0.57
N VAL A 22 23.68 9.45 -0.32
CA VAL A 22 23.29 10.83 -0.09
C VAL A 22 22.80 11.05 1.34
N SER A 23 22.92 10.05 2.23
CA SER A 23 22.33 10.03 3.57
C SER A 23 22.67 11.26 4.43
N VAL A 24 23.91 11.76 4.32
CA VAL A 24 24.34 12.97 5.04
C VAL A 24 23.75 14.23 4.39
N ALA A 25 23.80 14.30 3.06
CA ALA A 25 23.35 15.47 2.31
C ALA A 25 21.83 15.64 2.37
N SER A 26 21.08 14.54 2.46
CA SER A 26 19.63 14.50 2.53
C SER A 26 19.08 14.69 3.95
N GLY A 27 19.91 14.59 5.00
CA GLY A 27 19.49 14.76 6.40
C GLY A 27 19.14 13.47 7.14
N PHE A 28 18.94 12.34 6.45
CA PHE A 28 18.60 11.06 7.06
C PHE A 28 19.65 10.58 8.08
N ARG A 29 20.94 10.78 7.80
CA ARG A 29 22.04 10.29 8.65
C ARG A 29 22.04 10.91 10.06
N ALA A 30 21.43 12.09 10.22
CA ALA A 30 21.40 12.81 11.49
C ALA A 30 20.44 12.19 12.53
N HIS A 31 19.59 11.25 12.11
CA HIS A 31 18.50 10.70 12.93
C HIS A 31 18.68 9.18 13.13
N PRO A 32 19.52 8.75 14.07
CA PRO A 32 19.67 7.33 14.39
C PRO A 32 18.43 6.80 15.13
N GLY A 33 17.95 5.65 14.68
CA GLY A 33 16.77 4.99 15.24
C GLY A 33 16.91 3.48 15.22
N LYS A 34 15.88 2.80 15.70
CA LYS A 34 15.74 1.34 15.61
C LYS A 34 14.73 1.02 14.51
N GLY A 35 15.03 1.48 13.30
CA GLY A 35 14.12 1.44 12.16
C GLY A 35 13.77 0.00 11.79
N MET A 36 12.47 -0.28 11.62
CA MET A 36 11.97 -1.63 11.28
C MET A 36 11.17 -1.65 9.97
N GLY A 37 10.34 -0.64 9.73
CA GLY A 37 9.56 -0.46 8.49
C GLY A 37 9.69 0.96 7.96
N GLY A 38 9.50 1.13 6.66
CA GLY A 38 9.57 2.42 5.98
C GLY A 38 8.56 2.49 4.84
N VAL A 39 7.80 3.58 4.80
CA VAL A 39 6.83 3.86 3.73
C VAL A 39 7.13 5.22 3.11
N THR A 40 6.80 5.35 1.83
CA THR A 40 7.12 6.53 1.04
C THR A 40 5.89 6.90 0.22
N ALA A 41 5.34 8.09 0.46
CA ALA A 41 4.14 8.63 -0.16
C ALA A 41 4.26 10.14 -0.29
N ASP A 42 3.52 10.75 -1.20
CA ASP A 42 3.26 12.19 -1.21
C ASP A 42 2.12 12.44 -0.22
N PHE A 43 2.44 12.64 1.07
CA PHE A 43 1.44 12.67 2.15
C PHE A 43 0.69 14.00 2.22
N ASP A 44 1.29 15.11 1.80
CA ASP A 44 0.65 16.43 1.77
C ASP A 44 0.22 16.88 0.37
N LEU A 45 0.42 16.03 -0.64
CA LEU A 45 0.02 16.24 -2.04
C LEU A 45 0.74 17.43 -2.69
N ASP A 46 1.97 17.72 -2.26
CA ASP A 46 2.81 18.79 -2.83
C ASP A 46 3.61 18.34 -4.07
N GLY A 47 3.59 17.03 -4.36
CA GLY A 47 4.28 16.40 -5.49
C GLY A 47 5.63 15.78 -5.12
N ASP A 48 6.07 15.93 -3.87
CA ASP A 48 7.32 15.39 -3.37
C ASP A 48 7.07 14.21 -2.42
N MET A 49 7.85 13.13 -2.61
CA MET A 49 7.67 11.93 -1.79
C MET A 49 8.30 12.12 -0.40
N ASP A 50 7.47 12.04 0.63
CA ASP A 50 7.84 12.00 2.05
C ASP A 50 8.11 10.58 2.52
N VAL A 51 8.77 10.42 3.68
CA VAL A 51 9.11 9.09 4.23
C VAL A 51 8.73 8.97 5.70
N PHE A 52 7.89 7.99 6.03
CA PHE A 52 7.62 7.60 7.41
C PHE A 52 8.41 6.33 7.77
N VAL A 53 9.04 6.32 8.95
CA VAL A 53 9.86 5.20 9.44
C VAL A 53 9.39 4.79 10.83
N THR A 54 9.04 3.52 10.99
CA THR A 54 8.70 2.95 12.30
C THR A 54 9.96 2.58 13.07
N ASN A 55 9.95 2.84 14.38
CA ASN A 55 11.05 2.46 15.26
C ASN A 55 10.60 1.53 16.40
N ASP A 56 11.48 0.60 16.78
CA ASP A 56 11.27 -0.28 17.93
C ASP A 56 11.59 0.44 19.25
N LYS A 57 10.54 0.77 20.03
CA LYS A 57 10.62 1.39 21.36
C LYS A 57 11.34 2.73 21.38
N LEU A 58 11.20 3.49 20.29
CA LEU A 58 11.66 4.88 20.13
C LEU A 58 10.61 5.66 19.33
N PHE A 59 10.80 6.97 19.19
CA PHE A 59 10.00 7.80 18.30
C PHE A 59 10.02 7.23 16.87
N ASN A 60 8.86 7.14 16.23
CA ASN A 60 8.83 7.01 14.77
C ASN A 60 9.34 8.31 14.15
N PHE A 61 9.84 8.23 12.92
CA PHE A 61 10.29 9.42 12.20
C PHE A 61 9.36 9.71 11.03
N PHE A 62 9.09 10.98 10.79
CA PHE A 62 8.49 11.45 9.55
C PHE A 62 9.44 12.43 8.89
N PHE A 63 9.94 12.08 7.72
CA PHE A 63 10.87 12.87 6.94
C PHE A 63 10.12 13.58 5.82
N LYS A 64 9.84 14.86 6.03
CA LYS A 64 9.21 15.72 5.02
C LYS A 64 10.24 16.16 3.99
N ASN A 65 9.97 15.93 2.71
CA ASN A 65 10.83 16.33 1.60
C ASN A 65 10.60 17.80 1.23
N ASP A 66 11.66 18.53 0.90
CA ASP A 66 11.59 19.94 0.49
C ASP A 66 11.63 20.15 -1.03
N GLY A 67 11.46 19.07 -1.79
CA GLY A 67 11.55 19.02 -3.26
C GLY A 67 12.97 19.12 -3.82
N ASN A 68 13.98 19.31 -2.98
CA ASN A 68 15.38 19.44 -3.38
C ASN A 68 16.23 18.26 -2.91
N GLY A 69 15.57 17.15 -2.51
CA GLY A 69 16.22 15.96 -1.99
C GLY A 69 16.81 16.14 -0.59
N LYS A 70 16.33 17.13 0.16
CA LYS A 70 16.59 17.27 1.59
C LYS A 70 15.32 16.98 2.36
N PHE A 71 15.52 16.38 3.53
CA PHE A 71 14.44 15.92 4.36
C PHE A 71 14.56 16.53 5.75
N ALA A 72 13.47 17.10 6.25
CA ALA A 72 13.33 17.53 7.62
C ALA A 72 12.61 16.43 8.41
N GLU A 73 13.15 16.03 9.56
CA GLU A 73 12.42 15.15 10.48
C GLU A 73 11.39 16.01 11.23
N THR A 74 10.10 15.70 11.06
CA THR A 74 8.97 16.47 11.60
C THR A 74 7.92 15.55 12.23
N GLY A 75 8.31 14.38 12.74
CA GLY A 75 7.38 13.37 13.24
C GLY A 75 6.54 13.85 14.44
N ILE A 76 7.07 14.72 15.29
CA ILE A 76 6.34 15.29 16.43
C ILE A 76 5.29 16.28 15.91
N GLU A 77 5.69 17.17 15.00
CA GLU A 77 4.82 18.20 14.41
C GLU A 77 3.67 17.58 13.61
N MET A 78 3.88 16.42 13.01
CA MET A 78 2.88 15.69 12.22
C MET A 78 2.00 14.75 13.06
N ASN A 79 2.20 14.67 14.39
CA ASN A 79 1.56 13.70 15.29
C ASN A 79 1.80 12.21 14.91
N LEU A 80 2.97 11.90 14.35
CA LEU A 80 3.33 10.55 13.90
C LEU A 80 4.43 9.88 14.74
N ALA A 81 5.18 10.68 15.52
CA ALA A 81 6.32 10.19 16.29
C ALA A 81 5.92 9.28 17.46
N LEU A 82 4.73 9.49 18.02
CA LEU A 82 4.19 8.77 19.17
C LEU A 82 2.70 8.54 19.00
N ARG A 83 2.18 7.58 19.77
CA ARG A 83 0.76 7.49 20.07
C ARG A 83 0.27 8.70 20.88
N GLU A 84 -1.04 8.90 20.89
CA GLU A 84 -1.76 9.91 21.65
C GLU A 84 -1.48 9.83 23.15
N ASP A 85 -1.29 8.63 23.69
CA ASP A 85 -0.93 8.41 25.10
C ASP A 85 0.56 8.65 25.43
N GLY A 86 1.37 9.00 24.43
CA GLY A 86 2.80 9.27 24.55
C GLY A 86 3.67 8.03 24.80
N VAL A 87 3.14 6.82 24.64
CA VAL A 87 3.86 5.57 24.94
C VAL A 87 4.60 5.05 23.72
N PHE A 88 5.87 4.67 23.92
CA PHE A 88 6.65 4.00 22.88
C PHE A 88 6.13 2.58 22.59
N ILE A 89 5.90 2.32 21.31
CA ILE A 89 5.58 0.99 20.80
C ILE A 89 6.80 0.36 20.13
N SER A 90 6.77 -0.94 20.01
CA SER A 90 7.62 -1.70 19.11
C SER A 90 7.06 -1.55 17.69
N GLY A 91 7.30 -0.43 17.02
CA GLY A 91 6.86 -0.21 15.64
C GLY A 91 7.58 -1.18 14.71
N MET A 92 6.94 -2.28 14.33
CA MET A 92 7.56 -3.38 13.58
C MET A 92 7.44 -3.20 12.07
N GLY A 93 6.37 -2.61 11.58
CA GLY A 93 6.14 -2.39 10.15
C GLY A 93 5.01 -1.40 9.90
N ALA A 94 4.98 -0.85 8.69
CA ALA A 94 3.99 0.12 8.28
C ALA A 94 3.59 -0.10 6.81
N ASP A 95 2.38 0.30 6.48
CA ASP A 95 1.91 0.48 5.11
C ASP A 95 1.02 1.73 5.07
N PHE A 96 0.81 2.29 3.89
CA PHE A 96 0.00 3.49 3.71
C PHE A 96 -0.97 3.32 2.56
N ARG A 97 -2.22 3.75 2.73
CA ARG A 97 -3.24 3.86 1.68
C ARG A 97 -4.32 4.82 2.15
N ASP A 98 -5.15 5.31 1.23
CA ASP A 98 -6.36 6.06 1.58
C ASP A 98 -7.43 5.09 2.09
N LEU A 99 -7.59 4.99 3.42
CA LEU A 99 -8.41 3.96 4.09
C LEU A 99 -9.90 4.33 4.13
N ASP A 100 -10.25 5.61 3.97
CA ASP A 100 -11.65 6.07 3.94
C ASP A 100 -12.06 6.77 2.64
N ASN A 101 -11.20 6.71 1.62
CA ASN A 101 -11.40 7.26 0.28
C ASN A 101 -11.60 8.78 0.27
N ASP A 102 -11.00 9.52 1.21
CA ASP A 102 -11.09 10.99 1.28
C ASP A 102 -10.06 11.72 0.40
N GLY A 103 -9.14 10.97 -0.20
CA GLY A 103 -8.12 11.43 -1.13
C GLY A 103 -6.74 11.59 -0.52
N TYR A 104 -6.57 11.42 0.79
CA TYR A 104 -5.30 11.55 1.47
C TYR A 104 -4.76 10.17 1.91
N PRO A 105 -3.45 9.91 1.81
CA PRO A 105 -2.90 8.64 2.27
C PRO A 105 -2.82 8.59 3.80
N ASP A 106 -3.45 7.57 4.39
CA ASP A 106 -3.37 7.21 5.81
C ASP A 106 -2.27 6.19 6.07
N ILE A 107 -1.86 6.04 7.33
CA ILE A 107 -0.79 5.12 7.74
C ILE A 107 -1.31 4.08 8.74
N GLY A 108 -1.09 2.81 8.45
CA GLY A 108 -1.28 1.71 9.39
C GLY A 108 0.06 1.22 9.93
N VAL A 109 0.20 1.11 11.25
CA VAL A 109 1.39 0.60 11.93
C VAL A 109 1.07 -0.67 12.71
N VAL A 110 1.98 -1.65 12.65
CA VAL A 110 1.87 -2.89 13.42
C VAL A 110 2.94 -2.93 14.50
N ALA A 111 2.55 -3.41 15.68
CA ALA A 111 3.41 -3.50 16.85
C ALA A 111 3.26 -4.86 17.58
N LEU A 112 3.63 -4.90 18.86
CA LEU A 112 3.57 -6.10 19.68
C LEU A 112 2.35 -6.10 20.62
N ASP A 113 2.13 -7.24 21.29
CA ASP A 113 1.06 -7.37 22.26
C ASP A 113 1.26 -6.39 23.43
N GLN A 114 0.15 -5.89 23.99
CA GLN A 114 0.08 -4.83 24.99
C GLN A 114 0.44 -3.41 24.51
N GLU A 115 0.60 -3.20 23.20
CA GLU A 115 0.82 -1.88 22.61
C GLU A 115 -0.47 -1.47 21.88
N THR A 116 -0.57 -1.63 20.57
CA THR A 116 -1.77 -1.65 19.70
C THR A 116 -1.20 -1.72 18.27
N PHE A 117 -2.05 -1.82 17.25
CA PHE A 117 -1.71 -1.50 15.87
C PHE A 117 -2.28 -0.11 15.53
N PRO A 118 -1.48 0.97 15.60
CA PRO A 118 -2.00 2.31 15.38
C PRO A 118 -2.48 2.57 13.97
N ILE A 119 -3.52 3.39 13.85
CA ILE A 119 -4.01 3.95 12.58
C ILE A 119 -3.89 5.47 12.67
N TYR A 120 -3.11 6.06 11.77
CA TYR A 120 -2.96 7.51 11.64
C TYR A 120 -3.72 7.97 10.42
N LYS A 121 -4.81 8.72 10.65
CA LYS A 121 -5.60 9.33 9.60
C LYS A 121 -4.95 10.65 9.18
N ASN A 122 -4.75 10.85 7.89
CA ASN A 122 -4.30 12.13 7.36
C ASN A 122 -5.46 13.14 7.39
N THR A 123 -5.25 14.33 7.94
CA THR A 123 -6.32 15.33 8.10
C THR A 123 -6.57 16.14 6.83
N GLY A 124 -5.66 16.06 5.85
CA GLY A 124 -5.60 16.95 4.69
C GLY A 124 -5.23 18.39 5.02
N LYS A 125 -4.77 18.67 6.25
CA LYS A 125 -4.38 20.00 6.73
C LYS A 125 -2.88 20.10 7.07
N GLY A 126 -2.11 19.08 6.70
CA GLY A 126 -0.67 19.00 6.95
C GLY A 126 -0.31 18.40 8.31
N ASP A 127 -1.17 17.55 8.87
CA ASP A 127 -0.93 16.74 10.07
C ASP A 127 -1.77 15.45 10.04
N PHE A 128 -1.58 14.60 11.06
CA PHE A 128 -2.33 13.35 11.24
C PHE A 128 -3.06 13.32 12.58
N ASP A 129 -4.16 12.59 12.64
CA ASP A 129 -4.85 12.18 13.87
C ASP A 129 -4.61 10.68 14.10
N GLU A 130 -4.23 10.28 15.33
CA GLU A 130 -4.27 8.86 15.69
C GLU A 130 -5.73 8.46 15.96
N VAL A 131 -6.30 7.60 15.12
CA VAL A 131 -7.70 7.15 15.22
C VAL A 131 -7.82 5.70 15.68
N THR A 132 -6.83 5.17 16.41
CA THR A 132 -6.75 3.76 16.80
C THR A 132 -7.90 3.31 17.71
N ALA A 133 -8.44 4.20 18.55
CA ALA A 133 -9.57 3.88 19.41
C ALA A 133 -10.89 3.91 18.62
N GLU A 134 -11.09 4.94 17.82
CA GLU A 134 -12.26 5.22 16.99
C GLU A 134 -12.44 4.13 15.91
N SER A 135 -11.33 3.68 15.33
CA SER A 135 -11.27 2.59 14.37
C SER A 135 -11.51 1.21 14.97
N ARG A 136 -11.62 1.12 16.31
CA ARG A 136 -11.68 -0.10 17.13
C ARG A 136 -10.38 -0.89 17.17
N MET A 137 -9.33 -0.44 16.49
CA MET A 137 -8.05 -1.15 16.45
C MET A 137 -7.41 -1.33 17.82
N THR A 138 -7.68 -0.45 18.78
CA THR A 138 -7.23 -0.62 20.17
C THR A 138 -7.69 -1.96 20.74
N VAL A 139 -8.99 -2.24 20.74
CA VAL A 139 -9.52 -3.47 21.33
C VAL A 139 -9.21 -4.71 20.49
N LEU A 140 -9.12 -4.55 19.17
CA LEU A 140 -8.87 -5.66 18.24
C LEU A 140 -7.41 -6.12 18.30
N SER A 141 -6.46 -5.21 18.46
CA SER A 141 -5.01 -5.52 18.35
C SER A 141 -4.29 -5.67 19.69
N LEU A 142 -4.87 -5.26 20.82
CA LEU A 142 -4.16 -5.22 22.12
C LEU A 142 -3.50 -6.55 22.52
N SER A 143 -4.11 -7.69 22.17
CA SER A 143 -3.59 -9.02 22.48
C SER A 143 -2.70 -9.62 21.39
N MET A 144 -2.47 -8.87 20.30
CA MET A 144 -1.84 -9.35 19.08
C MET A 144 -0.40 -8.85 18.96
N ALA A 145 0.49 -9.74 18.51
CA ALA A 145 1.83 -9.36 18.09
C ALA A 145 1.98 -9.58 16.58
N GLY A 146 2.34 -8.51 15.86
CA GLY A 146 2.47 -8.52 14.41
C GLY A 146 3.80 -7.97 13.90
N TYR A 147 3.99 -8.03 12.58
CA TYR A 147 5.16 -7.46 11.91
C TYR A 147 4.81 -6.64 10.67
N SER A 148 4.26 -7.27 9.64
CA SER A 148 3.98 -6.64 8.35
C SER A 148 2.49 -6.41 8.17
N PRO A 149 2.02 -5.15 8.14
CA PRO A 149 0.75 -4.78 7.54
C PRO A 149 0.85 -4.77 6.02
N THR A 150 -0.24 -5.11 5.33
CA THR A 150 -0.43 -4.76 3.92
C THR A 150 -1.87 -4.35 3.70
N ILE A 151 -2.08 -3.16 3.15
CA ILE A 151 -3.38 -2.52 3.01
C ILE A 151 -3.86 -2.67 1.57
N ALA A 152 -5.00 -3.33 1.38
CA ALA A 152 -5.57 -3.63 0.07
C ALA A 152 -7.06 -3.99 0.19
N ASP A 153 -7.81 -3.90 -0.90
CA ASP A 153 -9.21 -4.31 -0.96
C ASP A 153 -9.29 -5.81 -1.31
N PHE A 154 -9.60 -6.67 -0.33
CA PHE A 154 -9.57 -8.14 -0.50
C PHE A 154 -10.90 -8.74 -0.95
N ASP A 155 -12.02 -8.06 -0.72
CA ASP A 155 -13.36 -8.52 -1.10
C ASP A 155 -13.99 -7.69 -2.23
N ASN A 156 -13.20 -6.78 -2.80
CA ASN A 156 -13.54 -5.91 -3.91
C ASN A 156 -14.73 -5.00 -3.63
N ASP A 157 -14.92 -4.58 -2.37
CA ASP A 157 -16.06 -3.75 -1.96
C ASP A 157 -15.80 -2.22 -2.10
N GLY A 158 -14.60 -1.84 -2.55
CA GLY A 158 -14.14 -0.47 -2.72
C GLY A 158 -13.53 0.15 -1.47
N ARG A 159 -13.40 -0.60 -0.36
CA ARG A 159 -12.74 -0.19 0.87
C ARG A 159 -11.50 -1.05 1.09
N LYS A 160 -10.42 -0.40 1.53
CA LYS A 160 -9.15 -1.09 1.75
C LYS A 160 -9.15 -1.69 3.15
N ASP A 161 -8.89 -2.99 3.22
CA ASP A 161 -8.69 -3.78 4.42
C ASP A 161 -7.20 -3.81 4.81
N ILE A 162 -6.90 -4.36 6.00
CA ILE A 162 -5.51 -4.50 6.48
C ILE A 162 -5.21 -5.97 6.77
N PHE A 163 -4.35 -6.60 5.96
CA PHE A 163 -3.78 -7.89 6.30
C PHE A 163 -2.56 -7.71 7.20
N VAL A 164 -2.48 -8.46 8.31
CA VAL A 164 -1.33 -8.43 9.21
C VAL A 164 -0.74 -9.81 9.40
N THR A 165 0.55 -9.93 9.06
CA THR A 165 1.36 -11.07 9.48
C THR A 165 1.64 -11.04 10.97
N ARG A 166 1.49 -12.19 11.62
CA ARG A 166 1.55 -12.28 13.09
C ARG A 166 2.55 -13.29 13.61
N GLY A 167 2.83 -13.14 14.91
CA GLY A 167 3.72 -13.99 15.68
C GLY A 167 4.82 -13.19 16.36
N HIS A 168 5.00 -13.46 17.66
CA HIS A 168 5.78 -12.63 18.56
C HIS A 168 7.30 -12.63 18.23
N VAL A 169 7.97 -11.51 18.56
CA VAL A 169 9.44 -11.38 18.51
C VAL A 169 10.15 -12.34 19.46
N GLN A 170 9.52 -12.68 20.59
CA GLN A 170 10.13 -13.50 21.62
C GLN A 170 10.49 -14.91 21.12
N SER A 171 11.52 -15.50 21.73
CA SER A 171 11.94 -16.86 21.41
C SER A 171 10.91 -17.89 21.89
N LEU A 172 10.92 -19.10 21.29
CA LEU A 172 10.06 -20.20 21.74
C LEU A 172 10.28 -20.58 23.21
N ARG A 173 11.43 -20.23 23.81
CA ARG A 173 11.69 -20.45 25.25
C ARG A 173 10.82 -19.57 26.15
N ALA A 174 10.25 -18.49 25.63
CA ALA A 174 9.34 -17.61 26.35
C ALA A 174 7.87 -18.07 26.27
N ALA A 175 7.58 -19.23 25.67
CA ALA A 175 6.20 -19.72 25.48
C ALA A 175 5.39 -19.93 26.78
N GLN A 176 6.06 -20.01 27.94
CA GLN A 176 5.38 -20.05 29.24
C GLN A 176 4.80 -18.69 29.66
N ARG A 177 5.21 -17.59 29.02
CA ARG A 177 4.86 -16.21 29.41
C ARG A 177 4.12 -15.45 28.32
N ALA A 178 4.18 -15.90 27.07
CA ALA A 178 3.53 -15.24 25.95
C ALA A 178 3.18 -16.25 24.83
N VAL A 179 2.15 -15.91 24.05
CA VAL A 179 1.75 -16.67 22.86
C VAL A 179 2.67 -16.32 21.69
N ILE A 180 3.63 -17.21 21.39
CA ILE A 180 4.70 -16.91 20.43
C ILE A 180 4.26 -17.08 18.97
N LYS A 181 3.60 -18.19 18.66
CA LYS A 181 3.06 -18.46 17.33
C LYS A 181 1.62 -17.98 17.31
N GLN A 182 1.27 -17.15 16.34
CA GLN A 182 -0.08 -16.57 16.21
C GLN A 182 -0.57 -16.75 14.77
N PRO A 183 -1.89 -16.91 14.55
CA PRO A 183 -2.46 -16.86 13.21
C PRO A 183 -2.37 -15.43 12.67
N ASN A 184 -2.27 -15.28 11.35
CA ASN A 184 -2.41 -13.98 10.68
C ASN A 184 -3.85 -13.48 10.83
N THR A 185 -4.09 -12.19 10.58
CA THR A 185 -5.42 -11.58 10.71
C THR A 185 -5.65 -10.60 9.56
N VAL A 186 -6.86 -10.60 9.00
CA VAL A 186 -7.37 -9.52 8.15
C VAL A 186 -8.24 -8.62 9.02
N PHE A 187 -8.01 -7.31 8.96
CA PHE A 187 -8.90 -6.31 9.55
C PHE A 187 -9.77 -5.76 8.42
N HIS A 188 -11.00 -6.25 8.34
CA HIS A 188 -11.96 -5.88 7.31
C HIS A 188 -12.56 -4.50 7.61
N ASN A 189 -12.58 -3.62 6.61
CA ASN A 189 -12.99 -2.24 6.70
C ASN A 189 -14.51 -2.10 6.52
N LEU A 190 -15.20 -1.84 7.63
CA LEU A 190 -16.66 -1.67 7.69
C LEU A 190 -17.13 -0.28 7.22
N GLY A 191 -16.20 0.58 6.77
CA GLY A 191 -16.44 1.98 6.44
C GLY A 191 -16.24 2.93 7.63
N GLY A 192 -15.94 4.20 7.31
CA GLY A 192 -15.63 5.23 8.30
C GLY A 192 -14.42 4.89 9.17
N MET A 193 -13.42 4.22 8.58
CA MET A 193 -12.22 3.68 9.25
C MET A 193 -12.50 2.72 10.42
N LYS A 194 -13.66 2.06 10.47
CA LYS A 194 -13.96 1.06 11.51
C LYS A 194 -13.65 -0.33 11.01
N PHE A 195 -12.94 -1.11 11.82
CA PHE A 195 -12.53 -2.45 11.42
C PHE A 195 -13.24 -3.56 12.20
N ALA A 196 -13.25 -4.75 11.61
CA ALA A 196 -13.49 -6.02 12.28
C ALA A 196 -12.29 -6.95 12.04
N ALA A 197 -11.84 -7.66 13.07
CA ALA A 197 -10.79 -8.67 12.91
C ALA A 197 -11.39 -9.99 12.41
N LEU A 198 -11.01 -10.39 11.21
CA LEU A 198 -11.32 -11.68 10.60
C LEU A 198 -10.07 -12.55 10.64
N THR A 199 -10.13 -13.66 11.37
CA THR A 199 -9.00 -14.59 11.50
C THR A 199 -9.45 -16.01 11.17
N GLY A 200 -10.39 -16.54 11.95
CA GLY A 200 -11.01 -17.83 11.65
C GLY A 200 -11.94 -17.73 10.44
N GLU A 201 -12.68 -16.62 10.34
CA GLU A 201 -13.56 -16.29 9.23
C GLU A 201 -12.78 -16.31 7.92
N ALA A 202 -11.67 -15.55 7.82
CA ALA A 202 -10.79 -15.56 6.66
C ALA A 202 -10.01 -16.89 6.45
N GLY A 203 -10.27 -17.95 7.22
CA GLY A 203 -9.59 -19.24 7.10
C GLY A 203 -8.12 -19.25 7.52
N LEU A 204 -7.61 -18.19 8.16
CA LEU A 204 -6.20 -18.08 8.58
C LEU A 204 -5.87 -19.01 9.77
N GLU A 205 -6.88 -19.61 10.38
CA GLU A 205 -6.74 -20.68 11.38
C GLU A 205 -6.77 -22.10 10.77
N ALA A 206 -7.00 -22.23 9.46
CA ALA A 206 -6.98 -23.53 8.79
C ALA A 206 -5.57 -24.17 8.76
N SER A 207 -4.53 -23.36 9.00
CA SER A 207 -3.16 -23.83 9.20
C SER A 207 -2.65 -23.51 10.60
N PRO A 208 -1.73 -24.32 11.15
CA PRO A 208 -1.13 -24.05 12.44
C PRO A 208 -0.49 -22.66 12.49
N PRO A 209 -0.64 -21.91 13.58
CA PRO A 209 -0.04 -20.59 13.71
C PRO A 209 1.49 -20.66 13.61
N SER A 210 2.10 -19.59 13.11
CA SER A 210 3.55 -19.51 12.91
C SER A 210 4.11 -18.18 13.43
N ARG A 211 5.38 -17.91 13.11
CA ARG A 211 6.05 -16.63 13.35
C ARG A 211 6.28 -15.95 12.01
N HIS A 212 5.21 -15.42 11.44
CA HIS A 212 5.24 -14.74 10.16
C HIS A 212 5.90 -13.36 10.28
N ARG A 213 6.53 -12.88 9.21
CA ARG A 213 7.27 -11.61 9.22
C ARG A 213 6.84 -10.68 8.10
N GLY A 214 7.29 -10.94 6.89
CA GLY A 214 6.92 -10.15 5.72
C GLY A 214 5.66 -10.66 5.03
N SER A 215 4.88 -9.75 4.45
CA SER A 215 3.75 -10.03 3.54
C SER A 215 3.89 -9.25 2.23
N ALA A 216 3.47 -9.87 1.14
CA ALA A 216 3.31 -9.25 -0.17
C ALA A 216 1.96 -9.65 -0.75
N ILE A 217 1.29 -8.71 -1.41
CA ILE A 217 -0.05 -8.90 -1.98
C ILE A 217 -0.01 -8.79 -3.50
N GLY A 218 -0.88 -9.54 -4.19
CA GLY A 218 -1.13 -9.44 -5.63
C GLY A 218 -2.11 -10.51 -6.11
N ASP A 219 -2.75 -10.29 -7.25
CA ASP A 219 -3.55 -11.32 -7.93
C ASP A 219 -2.61 -12.34 -8.60
N LEU A 220 -2.34 -13.47 -7.95
CA LEU A 220 -1.33 -14.43 -8.40
C LEU A 220 -1.84 -15.37 -9.48
N ASN A 221 -3.16 -15.53 -9.58
CA ASN A 221 -3.81 -16.48 -10.48
C ASN A 221 -4.64 -15.79 -11.59
N GLY A 222 -4.76 -14.46 -11.55
CA GLY A 222 -5.47 -13.64 -12.54
C GLY A 222 -6.99 -13.68 -12.40
N ASP A 223 -7.51 -13.94 -11.21
CA ASP A 223 -8.96 -14.07 -10.97
C ASP A 223 -9.63 -12.83 -10.37
N GLY A 224 -8.88 -11.74 -10.22
CA GLY A 224 -9.36 -10.47 -9.71
C GLY A 224 -9.45 -10.38 -8.20
N ARG A 225 -9.05 -11.42 -7.45
CA ARG A 225 -8.95 -11.37 -5.99
C ARG A 225 -7.49 -11.31 -5.59
N LEU A 226 -7.18 -10.40 -4.67
CA LEU A 226 -5.83 -10.24 -4.18
C LEU A 226 -5.44 -11.38 -3.25
N ASP A 227 -4.34 -12.06 -3.56
CA ASP A 227 -3.74 -13.13 -2.76
C ASP A 227 -2.60 -12.60 -1.88
N ALA A 228 -2.19 -13.39 -0.88
CA ALA A 228 -1.08 -13.04 0.00
C ALA A 228 0.07 -14.06 -0.06
N VAL A 229 1.30 -13.56 -0.09
CA VAL A 229 2.52 -14.36 0.13
C VAL A 229 3.14 -13.92 1.45
N VAL A 230 3.39 -14.87 2.35
CA VAL A 230 3.96 -14.57 3.68
C VAL A 230 5.22 -15.38 3.95
N SER A 231 6.17 -14.74 4.62
CA SER A 231 7.39 -15.40 5.12
C SER A 231 7.23 -15.82 6.58
N ALA A 232 7.88 -16.92 6.98
CA ALA A 232 7.84 -17.42 8.35
C ALA A 232 9.23 -17.81 8.86
N ILE A 233 9.55 -17.46 10.12
CA ILE A 233 10.85 -17.79 10.71
C ILE A 233 11.00 -19.30 10.87
N SER A 234 12.05 -19.87 10.27
CA SER A 234 12.39 -21.29 10.35
C SER A 234 11.28 -22.21 9.86
N ALA A 235 10.46 -21.72 8.92
CA ALA A 235 9.40 -22.46 8.25
C ALA A 235 9.34 -22.07 6.76
N PRO A 236 8.71 -22.89 5.90
CA PRO A 236 8.42 -22.52 4.52
C PRO A 236 7.66 -21.20 4.42
N ALA A 237 7.80 -20.50 3.28
CA ALA A 237 6.88 -19.44 2.94
C ALA A 237 5.49 -20.02 2.64
N GLU A 238 4.45 -19.22 2.78
CA GLU A 238 3.07 -19.63 2.50
C GLU A 238 2.47 -18.72 1.44
N ILE A 239 1.67 -19.32 0.57
CA ILE A 239 0.84 -18.62 -0.40
C ILE A 239 -0.61 -18.85 0.03
N TRP A 240 -1.32 -17.75 0.25
CA TRP A 240 -2.69 -17.72 0.69
C TRP A 240 -3.54 -17.22 -0.47
N LEU A 241 -4.27 -18.14 -1.09
CA LEU A 241 -5.15 -17.81 -2.21
C LEU A 241 -6.50 -17.33 -1.70
N ASN A 242 -6.93 -16.17 -2.16
CA ASN A 242 -8.16 -15.53 -1.74
C ASN A 242 -9.38 -16.18 -2.42
N GLN A 243 -10.32 -16.63 -1.59
CA GLN A 243 -11.57 -17.26 -2.02
C GLN A 243 -12.79 -16.55 -1.43
N SER A 244 -12.70 -15.25 -1.19
CA SER A 244 -13.85 -14.43 -0.79
C SER A 244 -15.05 -14.71 -1.71
N PRO A 245 -16.25 -14.96 -1.15
CA PRO A 245 -17.45 -15.15 -1.94
C PRO A 245 -17.80 -13.84 -2.67
N ASP A 246 -18.52 -13.94 -3.78
CA ASP A 246 -19.01 -12.77 -4.53
C ASP A 246 -17.88 -11.77 -4.85
N ALA A 247 -16.90 -12.22 -5.65
CA ALA A 247 -15.64 -11.52 -5.94
C ALA A 247 -15.77 -10.08 -6.48
N GLY A 248 -16.98 -9.57 -6.71
CA GLY A 248 -17.21 -8.25 -7.25
C GLY A 248 -16.59 -8.04 -8.63
N HIS A 249 -16.74 -6.82 -9.12
CA HIS A 249 -15.96 -6.30 -10.23
C HIS A 249 -14.70 -5.65 -9.70
N TRP A 250 -13.66 -5.63 -10.53
CA TRP A 250 -12.38 -5.07 -10.16
C TRP A 250 -11.74 -4.34 -11.35
N LEU A 251 -10.74 -3.52 -11.08
CA LEU A 251 -9.90 -2.92 -12.11
C LEU A 251 -8.46 -2.86 -11.63
N GLU A 252 -7.56 -3.49 -12.37
CA GLU A 252 -6.14 -3.35 -12.15
C GLU A 252 -5.54 -2.31 -13.10
N ILE A 253 -4.70 -1.41 -12.58
CA ILE A 253 -4.09 -0.33 -13.35
C ILE A 253 -2.58 -0.46 -13.34
N ARG A 254 -2.01 -0.88 -14.47
CA ARG A 254 -0.57 -1.04 -14.66
C ARG A 254 0.02 0.21 -15.32
N LEU A 255 0.88 0.92 -14.59
CA LEU A 255 1.52 2.13 -15.08
C LEU A 255 2.85 1.85 -15.78
N GLN A 256 3.14 2.62 -16.83
CA GLN A 256 4.42 2.65 -17.52
C GLN A 256 4.88 4.10 -17.69
N GLY A 257 5.75 4.57 -16.80
CA GLY A 257 6.38 5.89 -16.88
C GLY A 257 7.34 6.00 -18.07
N THR A 258 7.42 7.21 -18.63
CA THR A 258 8.32 7.59 -19.73
C THR A 258 9.17 8.81 -19.39
N LYS A 259 8.61 9.74 -18.61
CA LYS A 259 9.29 10.92 -18.02
C LYS A 259 9.47 10.71 -16.52
N SER A 260 8.45 10.18 -15.86
CA SER A 260 8.50 9.64 -14.51
C SER A 260 9.32 8.33 -14.47
N ASN A 261 9.60 7.82 -13.26
CA ASN A 261 10.22 6.50 -13.14
C ASN A 261 9.37 5.44 -13.85
N ARG A 262 10.04 4.42 -14.43
CA ARG A 262 9.41 3.41 -15.32
C ARG A 262 8.15 2.78 -14.73
N ASP A 263 8.16 2.54 -13.42
CA ASP A 263 7.11 1.80 -12.75
C ASP A 263 5.97 2.72 -12.24
N GLY A 264 6.08 4.03 -12.49
CA GLY A 264 5.09 5.02 -12.08
C GLY A 264 5.02 5.26 -10.57
N ILE A 265 6.05 4.88 -9.80
CA ILE A 265 6.06 5.02 -8.33
C ILE A 265 5.81 6.49 -7.96
N GLY A 266 4.86 6.72 -7.05
CA GLY A 266 4.39 8.05 -6.64
C GLY A 266 3.24 8.60 -7.47
N ALA A 267 2.83 7.95 -8.57
CA ALA A 267 1.64 8.37 -9.31
C ALA A 267 0.39 8.20 -8.44
N ARG A 268 -0.45 9.23 -8.39
CA ARG A 268 -1.75 9.21 -7.72
C ARG A 268 -2.83 8.85 -8.73
N VAL A 269 -3.62 7.84 -8.42
CA VAL A 269 -4.72 7.35 -9.25
C VAL A 269 -6.03 7.60 -8.52
N LYS A 270 -6.97 8.21 -9.22
CA LYS A 270 -8.34 8.43 -8.77
C LYS A 270 -9.28 7.74 -9.74
N ILE A 271 -10.22 6.97 -9.20
CA ILE A 271 -11.36 6.46 -9.97
C ILE A 271 -12.66 7.00 -9.40
N VAL A 272 -13.63 7.22 -10.29
CA VAL A 272 -15.01 7.54 -9.94
C VAL A 272 -15.91 6.52 -10.61
N SER A 273 -16.67 5.79 -9.81
CA SER A 273 -17.72 4.88 -10.25
C SER A 273 -19.06 5.31 -9.64
N LYS A 274 -20.12 4.60 -9.98
CA LYS A 274 -21.46 4.85 -9.42
C LYS A 274 -21.50 4.73 -7.90
N SER A 275 -20.70 3.84 -7.32
CA SER A 275 -20.64 3.58 -5.88
C SER A 275 -19.79 4.59 -5.12
N GLY A 276 -18.92 5.34 -5.78
CA GLY A 276 -18.14 6.39 -5.14
C GLY A 276 -16.82 6.71 -5.83
N THR A 277 -16.01 7.50 -5.13
CA THR A 277 -14.64 7.80 -5.54
C THR A 277 -13.67 6.94 -4.72
N GLN A 278 -12.60 6.46 -5.35
CA GLN A 278 -11.50 5.80 -4.66
C GLN A 278 -10.18 6.42 -5.12
N TYR A 279 -9.19 6.40 -4.23
CA TYR A 279 -7.84 6.83 -4.52
C TYR A 279 -6.83 5.76 -4.15
N ASP A 280 -5.73 5.70 -4.89
CA ASP A 280 -4.54 4.96 -4.50
C ASP A 280 -3.28 5.61 -5.08
N HIS A 281 -2.12 5.29 -4.50
CA HIS A 281 -0.80 5.73 -4.93
C HIS A 281 0.02 4.53 -5.36
N MET A 282 0.67 4.65 -6.51
CA MET A 282 1.56 3.60 -7.00
C MET A 282 2.78 3.50 -6.07
N SER A 283 2.77 2.50 -5.20
CA SER A 283 3.88 2.06 -4.37
C SER A 283 4.01 0.54 -4.42
N THR A 284 5.24 0.05 -4.31
CA THR A 284 5.49 -1.38 -4.05
C THR A 284 5.94 -1.63 -2.62
N SER A 285 6.22 -0.58 -1.83
CA SER A 285 6.59 -0.74 -0.43
C SER A 285 5.39 -1.25 0.35
N ALA A 286 5.60 -2.28 1.17
CA ALA A 286 4.57 -2.84 2.04
C ALA A 286 5.20 -3.46 3.29
N GLY A 287 4.69 -3.07 4.44
CA GLY A 287 4.90 -3.72 5.74
C GLY A 287 6.35 -3.86 6.19
N TYR A 288 6.77 -5.09 6.51
CA TYR A 288 8.11 -5.38 7.04
C TYR A 288 8.95 -6.16 6.02
N ALA A 289 10.04 -5.55 5.57
CA ALA A 289 11.05 -6.15 4.68
C ALA A 289 10.45 -6.86 3.45
N SER A 290 9.39 -6.28 2.88
CA SER A 290 8.59 -6.89 1.81
C SER A 290 8.23 -5.87 0.73
N SER A 291 7.73 -6.36 -0.40
CA SER A 291 7.18 -5.52 -1.46
C SER A 291 6.06 -6.25 -2.17
N SER A 292 4.95 -5.56 -2.43
CA SER A 292 3.79 -6.10 -3.12
C SER A 292 3.95 -6.04 -4.63
N ALA A 293 3.12 -6.82 -5.33
CA ALA A 293 3.10 -6.86 -6.78
C ALA A 293 2.60 -5.52 -7.36
N ARG A 294 2.95 -5.30 -8.62
CA ARG A 294 2.27 -4.35 -9.49
C ARG A 294 1.28 -5.17 -10.32
N PRO A 295 0.04 -4.72 -10.54
CA PRO A 295 -0.41 -3.32 -10.61
C PRO A 295 -1.16 -2.78 -9.37
N LEU A 296 -1.67 -1.53 -9.46
CA LEU A 296 -2.68 -1.00 -8.54
C LEU A 296 -4.00 -1.76 -8.72
N HIS A 297 -4.76 -1.95 -7.65
CA HIS A 297 -6.01 -2.72 -7.66
C HIS A 297 -7.14 -1.91 -7.04
N PHE A 298 -8.30 -1.90 -7.69
CA PHE A 298 -9.52 -1.26 -7.22
C PHE A 298 -10.67 -2.27 -7.25
N GLY A 299 -11.27 -2.53 -6.09
CA GLY A 299 -12.55 -3.22 -6.03
C GLY A 299 -13.70 -2.29 -6.40
N LEU A 300 -14.68 -2.80 -7.13
CA LEU A 300 -15.78 -2.01 -7.70
C LEU A 300 -17.14 -2.57 -7.28
N GLY A 301 -17.17 -3.63 -6.47
CA GLY A 301 -18.37 -4.30 -6.01
C GLY A 301 -19.26 -4.69 -7.17
N THR A 302 -20.43 -4.06 -7.29
CA THR A 302 -21.38 -4.34 -8.38
C THR A 302 -21.24 -3.40 -9.59
N ASP A 303 -20.34 -2.42 -9.54
CA ASP A 303 -20.15 -1.47 -10.63
C ASP A 303 -19.40 -2.13 -11.79
N THR A 304 -20.01 -2.13 -12.97
CA THR A 304 -19.45 -2.73 -14.19
C THR A 304 -18.61 -1.74 -15.01
N GLN A 305 -18.48 -0.51 -14.55
CA GLN A 305 -17.73 0.55 -15.22
C GLN A 305 -17.23 1.62 -14.24
N VAL A 306 -16.02 2.13 -14.52
CA VAL A 306 -15.48 3.37 -13.95
C VAL A 306 -15.81 4.53 -14.89
N GLU A 307 -16.58 5.50 -14.41
CA GLU A 307 -17.04 6.66 -15.18
C GLU A 307 -15.89 7.62 -15.51
N GLN A 308 -14.95 7.78 -14.56
CA GLN A 308 -13.75 8.60 -14.73
C GLN A 308 -12.55 7.94 -14.07
N LEU A 309 -11.44 7.87 -14.79
CA LEU A 309 -10.13 7.50 -14.29
C LEU A 309 -9.18 8.68 -14.51
N GLU A 310 -8.54 9.15 -13.45
CA GLU A 310 -7.54 10.21 -13.46
C GLU A 310 -6.22 9.67 -12.90
N ILE A 311 -5.11 9.95 -13.59
CA ILE A 311 -3.75 9.61 -13.15
C ILE A 311 -2.93 10.89 -13.16
N ARG A 312 -2.47 11.30 -11.98
CA ARG A 312 -1.48 12.35 -11.82
C ARG A 312 -0.11 11.70 -11.68
N TRP A 313 0.70 11.84 -12.73
CA TRP A 313 2.04 11.26 -12.78
C TRP A 313 3.03 12.09 -11.95
N PRO A 314 4.12 11.48 -11.42
CA PRO A 314 5.19 12.21 -10.73
C PRO A 314 5.80 13.35 -11.55
N SER A 315 5.76 13.27 -12.88
CA SER A 315 6.20 14.33 -13.78
C SER A 315 5.28 15.56 -13.82
N GLY A 316 4.13 15.52 -13.15
CA GLY A 316 3.06 16.52 -13.20
C GLY A 316 2.08 16.34 -14.36
N VAL A 317 2.33 15.39 -15.27
CA VAL A 317 1.41 15.07 -16.37
C VAL A 317 0.09 14.51 -15.80
N LEU A 318 -1.02 14.89 -16.42
CA LEU A 318 -2.35 14.36 -16.12
C LEU A 318 -2.83 13.44 -17.25
N THR A 319 -3.34 12.27 -16.91
CA THR A 319 -4.04 11.37 -17.84
C THR A 319 -5.47 11.19 -17.36
N GLU A 320 -6.43 11.38 -18.26
CA GLU A 320 -7.85 11.18 -17.98
C GLU A 320 -8.45 10.21 -18.99
N LEU A 321 -9.24 9.26 -18.49
CA LEU A 321 -10.07 8.36 -19.28
C LEU A 321 -11.49 8.38 -18.73
N ARG A 322 -12.46 8.04 -19.59
CA ARG A 322 -13.87 7.92 -19.24
C ARG A 322 -14.39 6.55 -19.66
N ASP A 323 -15.46 6.11 -19.00
CA ASP A 323 -16.22 4.92 -19.38
C ASP A 323 -15.36 3.65 -19.45
N VAL A 324 -14.43 3.50 -18.51
CA VAL A 324 -13.47 2.39 -18.44
C VAL A 324 -14.17 1.13 -17.92
N ALA A 325 -14.16 0.05 -18.70
CA ALA A 325 -14.74 -1.22 -18.29
C ALA A 325 -13.96 -1.87 -17.13
N CYS A 326 -14.66 -2.66 -16.30
CA CYS A 326 -14.06 -3.45 -15.22
C CYS A 326 -13.50 -4.79 -15.72
N ASP A 327 -13.05 -5.61 -14.78
CA ASP A 327 -12.58 -7.00 -14.90
C ASP A 327 -11.40 -7.16 -15.86
N GLN A 328 -10.47 -6.22 -15.78
CA GLN A 328 -9.31 -6.19 -16.65
C GLN A 328 -8.08 -5.56 -15.98
N ILE A 329 -6.93 -5.88 -16.58
CA ILE A 329 -5.69 -5.18 -16.33
C ILE A 329 -5.52 -4.11 -17.40
N LEU A 330 -5.77 -2.85 -17.04
CA LEU A 330 -5.56 -1.70 -17.90
C LEU A 330 -4.11 -1.22 -17.81
N THR A 331 -3.35 -1.36 -18.90
CA THR A 331 -1.98 -0.85 -18.98
C THR A 331 -1.96 0.55 -19.59
N LEU A 332 -1.42 1.52 -18.85
CA LEU A 332 -1.37 2.93 -19.25
C LEU A 332 0.07 3.43 -19.28
N LYS A 333 0.44 3.99 -20.43
CA LYS A 333 1.75 4.58 -20.65
C LYS A 333 1.67 6.09 -20.46
N GLU A 334 2.59 6.65 -19.69
CA GLU A 334 2.72 8.09 -19.47
C GLU A 334 2.89 8.79 -20.83
N PRO A 335 2.01 9.76 -21.18
CA PRO A 335 2.07 10.41 -22.47
C PRO A 335 3.30 11.34 -22.55
N ALA A 336 3.84 11.46 -23.76
CA ALA A 336 4.91 12.42 -24.03
C ALA A 336 4.30 13.83 -24.05
N ASP A 337 4.48 14.57 -22.95
CA ASP A 337 3.99 15.93 -22.68
C ASP A 337 2.51 16.18 -23.06
N SER A 338 1.62 16.16 -22.07
CA SER A 338 0.31 16.81 -22.21
C SER A 338 0.50 18.30 -22.49
N ALA A 339 -0.10 18.82 -23.56
CA ALA A 339 -0.10 20.24 -23.96
C ALA A 339 -0.89 21.16 -22.99
N ILE A 340 -0.75 20.95 -21.68
CA ILE A 340 -1.33 21.79 -20.64
C ILE A 340 -0.15 22.30 -19.81
N GLY A 341 0.17 23.58 -20.00
CA GLY A 341 1.18 24.29 -19.21
C GLY A 341 0.79 24.38 -17.72
N PRO A 342 1.68 24.93 -16.87
CA PRO A 342 1.46 25.00 -15.43
C PRO A 342 0.11 25.63 -15.09
N ILE A 343 -0.61 25.01 -14.14
CA ILE A 343 -1.91 25.48 -13.65
C ILE A 343 -1.68 26.78 -12.87
N ASP A 344 -2.26 27.88 -13.37
CA ASP A 344 -2.38 29.14 -12.61
C ASP A 344 -3.55 29.01 -11.60
N PRO A 345 -3.29 29.06 -10.28
CA PRO A 345 -4.33 28.91 -9.26
C PRO A 345 -5.36 30.05 -9.24
N ASN A 346 -5.17 31.13 -10.00
CA ASN A 346 -6.07 32.30 -9.99
C ASN A 346 -6.94 32.46 -11.24
N ARG A 347 -6.94 31.49 -12.17
CA ARG A 347 -7.70 31.63 -13.43
C ARG A 347 -9.06 30.93 -13.34
N SER A 348 -10.14 31.71 -13.42
CA SER A 348 -11.50 31.18 -13.60
C SER A 348 -11.71 30.75 -15.06
N TYR A 349 -12.01 29.47 -15.27
CA TYR A 349 -12.34 28.95 -16.60
C TYR A 349 -13.85 29.01 -16.82
N SER A 350 -14.29 29.88 -17.73
CA SER A 350 -15.66 29.89 -18.26
C SER A 350 -15.74 28.98 -19.48
N PHE A 351 -16.47 27.86 -19.37
CA PHE A 351 -16.74 26.97 -20.50
C PHE A 351 -18.02 27.40 -21.22
N PHE A 352 -17.89 28.30 -22.20
CA PHE A 352 -18.75 28.32 -23.39
C PHE A 352 -17.95 28.90 -24.56
N GLY A 353 -17.84 28.11 -25.63
CA GLY A 353 -17.21 28.50 -26.87
C GLY A 353 -17.55 27.48 -27.95
N GLU A 354 -18.42 27.89 -28.85
CA GLU A 354 -19.02 27.11 -29.94
C GLU A 354 -18.00 26.63 -30.99
N GLY A 355 -18.35 25.51 -31.63
CA GLY A 355 -18.19 25.36 -33.08
C GLY A 355 -16.96 24.59 -33.59
N GLY A 356 -17.26 23.55 -34.39
CA GLY A 356 -16.47 23.25 -35.60
C GLY A 356 -15.79 21.89 -35.68
N GLU A 357 -16.45 20.96 -36.39
CA GLU A 357 -15.90 19.96 -37.34
C GLU A 357 -14.65 19.15 -36.91
N GLY A 358 -14.68 17.84 -36.71
CA GLY A 358 -15.21 16.80 -37.60
C GLY A 358 -14.05 16.03 -38.24
N PHE A 359 -13.70 14.84 -37.72
CA PHE A 359 -13.04 13.79 -38.50
C PHE A 359 -13.46 12.40 -37.99
N ALA A 360 -13.87 11.57 -38.94
CA ALA A 360 -14.49 10.26 -38.73
C ALA A 360 -13.50 9.09 -38.85
N LEU A 361 -13.78 8.06 -38.04
CA LEU A 361 -13.62 6.61 -38.19
C LEU A 361 -12.39 5.98 -38.87
N GLY A 362 -11.84 5.00 -38.15
CA GLY A 362 -11.18 3.81 -38.70
C GLY A 362 -11.26 2.63 -37.74
N ILE A 363 -12.35 1.85 -37.81
CA ILE A 363 -12.48 0.53 -37.16
C ILE A 363 -11.85 -0.52 -38.08
N SER A 364 -11.05 -1.43 -37.56
CA SER A 364 -10.87 -2.75 -38.18
C SER A 364 -10.75 -3.86 -37.13
N ARG A 365 -11.45 -4.95 -37.41
CA ARG A 365 -11.64 -6.16 -36.59
C ARG A 365 -10.58 -7.18 -36.99
N ALA A 366 -9.96 -7.86 -36.02
CA ALA A 366 -9.26 -9.12 -36.26
C ALA A 366 -9.73 -10.18 -35.25
N SER A 367 -10.14 -11.32 -35.80
CA SER A 367 -10.81 -12.43 -35.14
C SER A 367 -9.84 -13.41 -34.46
N SER A 368 -10.33 -13.95 -33.36
CA SER A 368 -10.01 -15.18 -32.60
C SER A 368 -9.08 -16.26 -33.18
N SER A 369 -8.33 -16.85 -32.24
CA SER A 369 -7.73 -18.21 -32.12
C SER A 369 -6.19 -18.16 -31.96
N ALA A 370 -5.51 -18.85 -31.04
CA ALA A 370 -5.89 -19.93 -30.15
C ALA A 370 -4.96 -20.01 -28.92
N LEU A 371 -5.47 -20.71 -27.90
CA LEU A 371 -4.78 -21.31 -26.77
C LEU A 371 -3.40 -21.92 -27.10
N SER A 372 -2.41 -21.61 -26.26
CA SER A 372 -1.50 -22.55 -25.57
C SER A 372 -0.20 -21.81 -25.26
N PHE A 373 0.10 -21.51 -23.98
CA PHE A 373 1.47 -21.40 -23.45
C PHE A 373 1.45 -21.14 -21.92
N ILE A 374 0.95 -22.12 -21.14
CA ILE A 374 1.36 -22.28 -19.74
C ILE A 374 1.67 -23.76 -19.52
N SER A 375 2.89 -24.13 -19.89
CA SER A 375 3.64 -25.25 -19.30
C SER A 375 5.05 -25.17 -19.84
N ARG A 376 5.99 -24.72 -18.98
CA ARG A 376 7.47 -24.80 -19.07
C ARG A 376 8.21 -23.50 -18.73
N THR A 377 7.89 -22.86 -17.61
CA THR A 377 8.90 -22.04 -16.88
C THR A 377 8.62 -21.91 -15.38
N LEU A 378 8.17 -22.98 -14.72
CA LEU A 378 8.10 -23.06 -13.24
C LEU A 378 8.74 -24.34 -12.69
N SER A 379 9.67 -24.94 -13.43
CA SER A 379 10.55 -25.99 -12.89
C SER A 379 11.94 -25.42 -12.68
N ASN A 380 12.38 -25.46 -11.42
CA ASN A 380 13.67 -25.03 -10.88
C ASN A 380 13.72 -23.56 -10.45
N SER A 381 12.97 -23.20 -9.39
CA SER A 381 13.46 -22.39 -8.23
C SER A 381 12.37 -22.09 -7.17
N PHE A 382 11.48 -23.03 -6.81
CA PHE A 382 10.66 -22.90 -5.59
C PHE A 382 10.45 -24.28 -4.98
N ARG A 383 11.42 -24.74 -4.19
CA ARG A 383 11.20 -25.84 -3.24
C ARG A 383 11.01 -25.20 -1.86
N ALA A 384 9.76 -25.20 -1.38
CA ALA A 384 9.29 -24.83 -0.03
C ALA A 384 8.33 -23.62 0.03
N ALA A 385 7.29 -23.59 -0.81
CA ALA A 385 6.10 -22.80 -0.52
C ALA A 385 4.90 -23.76 -0.34
N SER A 386 4.14 -23.59 0.74
CA SER A 386 2.87 -24.29 0.95
C SER A 386 1.73 -23.40 0.45
N VAL A 387 0.84 -23.94 -0.39
CA VAL A 387 -0.36 -23.24 -0.88
C VAL A 387 -1.52 -23.54 0.06
N LEU A 388 -2.17 -22.51 0.57
CA LEU A 388 -3.27 -22.59 1.54
C LEU A 388 -4.44 -21.74 1.05
N PRO A 389 -5.69 -22.21 1.15
CA PRO A 389 -6.86 -21.38 0.84
C PRO A 389 -7.22 -20.46 2.02
N ILE A 390 -7.53 -19.19 1.74
CA ILE A 390 -8.30 -18.29 2.63
C ILE A 390 -9.77 -18.60 2.37
N ALA A 391 -10.56 -18.90 3.39
CA ALA A 391 -11.96 -19.27 3.20
C ALA A 391 -12.87 -18.71 4.29
N ARG A 392 -13.70 -17.73 3.87
CA ARG A 392 -14.97 -17.20 4.40
C ARG A 392 -15.00 -15.75 4.90
#